data_AF-A0A380SY47-F1
#
_entry.id   AF-A0A380SY47-F1
#
_cell.length_a   1.000
_cell.length_b   1.000
_cell.length_c   1.000
_cell.angle_alpha   90.00
_cell.angle_beta   90.00
_cell.angle_gamma   90.00
#
_symmetry.space_group_name_H-M   'P 1'
#
loop_
_entity.id
_entity.type
_entity.pdbx_description
1 polymer ?
#
loop_
_entity_poly.entity_id
_entity_poly.type
_entity_poly.pdbx_seq_one_letter_code
_entity_poly.pdbx_strand_id
1 'polypeptide(L)'
;MMSSDKTRAQFEERYPVPSGMRWEPEVGRTGDYILDCSGCCSGDQAARYAARWEAWQASRETLRITNPFPVQMGDPDAAWARGVAEESLRAQGLKVVG
;
A
#
# COMPACT_ATOMS: atom_id res chain seq x y z
N MET A 1 -9.51 7.51 -7.46
CA MET A 1 -8.41 6.53 -7.50
C MET A 1 -8.43 5.78 -6.18
N MET A 2 -8.61 4.46 -6.21
CA MET A 2 -8.82 3.70 -4.97
C MET A 2 -7.52 3.60 -4.17
N SER A 3 -7.59 3.50 -2.84
CA SER A 3 -6.41 3.41 -1.95
C SER A 3 -5.48 2.23 -2.31
N SER A 4 -6.04 1.17 -2.91
CA SER A 4 -5.34 0.02 -3.48
C SER A 4 -4.39 0.41 -4.62
N ASP A 5 -4.82 1.31 -5.53
CA ASP A 5 -4.02 1.74 -6.69
C ASP A 5 -2.75 2.46 -6.26
N LYS A 6 -2.85 3.29 -5.21
CA LYS A 6 -1.71 4.03 -4.65
C LYS A 6 -0.75 3.10 -3.89
N THR A 7 -1.31 2.12 -3.17
CA THR A 7 -0.52 1.13 -2.43
C THR A 7 0.31 0.26 -3.38
N ARG A 8 -0.27 -0.12 -4.53
CA ARG A 8 0.45 -0.81 -5.60
C ARG A 8 1.51 0.07 -6.24
N ALA A 9 1.17 1.31 -6.62
CA ALA A 9 2.13 2.23 -7.24
C ALA A 9 3.38 2.44 -6.36
N GLN A 10 3.21 2.62 -5.05
CA GLN A 10 4.33 2.76 -4.11
C GLN A 10 5.16 1.46 -3.97
N PHE A 11 4.52 0.30 -4.11
CA PHE A 11 5.21 -0.98 -4.14
C PHE A 11 6.06 -1.12 -5.41
N GLU A 12 5.48 -0.83 -6.58
CA GLU A 12 6.15 -0.95 -7.89
C GLU A 12 7.30 0.05 -8.05
N GLU A 13 7.17 1.25 -7.48
CA GLU A 13 8.26 2.24 -7.41
C GLU A 13 9.47 1.71 -6.61
N ARG A 14 9.21 1.02 -5.50
CA ARG A 14 10.25 0.44 -4.64
C ARG A 14 10.80 -0.88 -5.17
N TYR A 15 9.94 -1.68 -5.79
CA TYR A 15 10.22 -3.01 -6.29
C TYR A 15 9.71 -3.11 -7.72
N PRO A 16 10.56 -2.77 -8.72
CA PRO A 16 10.18 -2.83 -10.12
C PRO A 16 9.64 -4.20 -10.50
N VAL A 17 8.57 -4.22 -11.31
CA VAL A 17 7.95 -5.47 -11.77
C VAL A 17 8.97 -6.25 -12.61
N PRO A 18 9.26 -7.52 -12.27
CA PRO A 18 10.18 -8.34 -13.04
C PRO A 18 9.69 -8.53 -14.49
N SER A 19 10.63 -8.64 -15.43
CA SER A 19 10.31 -9.02 -16.81
C SER A 19 9.58 -10.36 -16.83
N GLY A 20 8.55 -10.48 -17.66
CA GLY A 20 7.72 -11.70 -17.75
C GLY A 20 6.68 -11.84 -16.65
N MET A 21 6.45 -10.80 -15.84
CA MET A 21 5.32 -10.72 -14.90
C MET A 21 4.43 -9.54 -15.24
N ARG A 22 3.14 -9.65 -14.90
CA ARG A 22 2.18 -8.54 -14.99
C ARG A 22 1.21 -8.55 -13.83
N TRP A 23 0.66 -7.38 -13.53
CA TRP A 23 -0.45 -7.24 -12.60
C TRP A 23 -1.76 -7.77 -13.23
N GLU A 24 -2.53 -8.53 -12.46
CA GLU A 24 -3.86 -9.00 -12.83
C GLU A 24 -4.87 -8.65 -11.71
N PRO A 25 -5.75 -7.65 -11.92
CA PRO A 25 -6.71 -7.21 -10.90
C PRO A 25 -7.75 -8.28 -10.54
N GLU A 26 -8.01 -9.25 -11.42
CA GLU A 26 -9.03 -10.28 -11.21
C GLU A 26 -8.53 -11.50 -10.41
N VAL A 27 -7.23 -11.58 -10.12
CA VAL A 27 -6.64 -12.69 -9.37
C VAL A 27 -6.56 -12.37 -7.88
N GLY A 28 -7.03 -13.29 -7.04
CA GLY A 28 -7.07 -13.09 -5.59
C GLY A 28 -8.14 -12.08 -5.16
N ARG A 29 -8.13 -11.68 -3.87
CA ARG A 29 -9.15 -10.75 -3.33
C ARG A 29 -8.90 -9.28 -3.67
N THR A 30 -7.66 -8.94 -4.02
CA THR A 30 -7.20 -7.55 -4.18
C THR A 30 -6.35 -7.34 -5.44
N GLY A 31 -6.34 -8.31 -6.36
CA GLY A 31 -5.39 -8.41 -7.46
C GLY A 31 -4.04 -8.99 -7.03
N ASP A 32 -3.32 -9.58 -7.98
CA ASP A 32 -2.01 -10.22 -7.76
C ASP A 32 -1.12 -10.15 -9.01
N TYR A 33 0.17 -10.49 -8.86
CA TYR A 33 1.11 -10.60 -9.96
C TYR A 33 1.18 -12.03 -10.50
N ILE A 34 0.98 -12.16 -11.81
CA ILE A 34 1.04 -13.44 -12.51
C ILE A 34 2.22 -13.49 -13.48
N LEU A 35 2.66 -14.71 -13.80
CA LEU A 35 3.64 -14.96 -14.85
C LEU A 35 2.98 -14.83 -16.23
N ASP A 36 3.52 -13.94 -17.04
CA ASP A 36 3.13 -13.74 -18.45
C ASP A 36 4.07 -14.49 -19.40
N CYS A 37 5.33 -14.69 -19.00
CA CYS A 37 6.32 -15.46 -19.76
C CYS A 37 7.23 -16.25 -18.79
N SER A 38 7.04 -17.57 -18.75
CA SER A 38 7.83 -18.48 -17.90
C SER A 38 9.30 -18.61 -18.32
N GLY A 39 9.64 -18.27 -19.57
CA GLY A 39 11.04 -18.21 -20.04
C GLY A 39 11.74 -16.88 -19.73
N CYS A 40 10.98 -15.83 -19.41
CA CYS A 40 11.49 -14.48 -19.18
C CYS A 40 11.71 -14.17 -17.69
N CYS A 41 11.08 -14.96 -16.81
CA CYS A 41 11.18 -14.86 -15.35
C CYS A 41 11.40 -16.25 -14.76
N SER A 42 12.34 -16.40 -13.82
CA SER A 42 12.45 -17.66 -13.10
C SER A 42 11.29 -17.81 -12.12
N GLY A 43 10.79 -19.04 -11.94
CA GLY A 43 9.71 -19.31 -10.98
C GLY A 43 10.03 -18.86 -9.55
N ASP A 44 11.31 -18.96 -9.13
CA ASP A 44 11.77 -18.45 -7.83
C ASP A 44 11.70 -16.92 -7.73
N GLN A 45 12.08 -16.20 -8.79
CA GLN A 45 11.97 -14.74 -8.82
C GLN A 45 10.50 -14.30 -8.73
N ALA A 46 9.61 -14.96 -9.47
CA ALA A 46 8.19 -14.69 -9.43
C ALA A 46 7.57 -14.96 -8.05
N ALA A 47 7.89 -16.11 -7.45
CA ALA A 47 7.42 -16.45 -6.11
C ALA A 47 7.87 -15.44 -5.04
N ARG A 48 9.14 -15.01 -5.11
CA ARG A 48 9.66 -13.98 -4.19
C ARG A 48 9.00 -12.62 -4.39
N TYR A 49 8.64 -12.28 -5.62
CA TYR A 49 7.98 -11.00 -5.91
C TYR A 49 6.54 -11.00 -5.39
N ALA A 50 5.77 -12.07 -5.64
CA ALA A 50 4.42 -12.25 -5.11
C ALA A 50 4.41 -12.26 -3.56
N ALA A 51 5.30 -13.03 -2.92
CA ALA A 51 5.42 -13.04 -1.46
C ALA A 51 5.76 -11.66 -0.87
N ARG A 52 6.54 -10.86 -1.60
CA ARG A 52 6.85 -9.48 -1.18
C ARG A 52 5.63 -8.57 -1.29
N TRP A 53 4.80 -8.74 -2.33
CA TRP A 53 3.55 -8.01 -2.47
C TRP A 53 2.57 -8.34 -1.33
N GLU A 54 2.37 -9.62 -1.02
CA GLU A 54 1.53 -10.05 0.12
C GLU A 54 2.03 -9.45 1.44
N ALA A 55 3.34 -9.52 1.70
CA ALA A 55 3.93 -8.95 2.91
C ALA A 55 3.77 -7.41 2.95
N TRP A 56 3.86 -6.73 1.80
CA TRP A 56 3.64 -5.29 1.70
C TRP A 56 2.20 -4.92 2.09
N GLN A 57 1.22 -5.64 1.54
CA GLN A 57 -0.19 -5.45 1.89
C GLN A 57 -0.43 -5.71 3.39
N ALA A 58 0.05 -6.84 3.91
CA ALA A 58 -0.08 -7.20 5.31
C ALA A 58 0.54 -6.15 6.26
N SER A 59 1.70 -5.60 5.88
CA SER A 59 2.35 -4.54 6.66
C SER A 59 1.47 -3.30 6.78
N ARG A 60 0.79 -2.89 5.71
CA ARG A 60 -0.09 -1.71 5.67
C ARG A 60 -1.43 -1.95 6.33
N GLU A 61 -1.93 -3.18 6.30
CA GLU A 61 -3.12 -3.55 7.04
C GLU A 61 -2.88 -3.60 8.56
N THR A 62 -1.68 -3.98 8.99
CA THR A 62 -1.33 -4.14 10.41
C THR A 62 -0.84 -2.83 11.02
N LEU A 63 -0.09 -2.03 10.26
CA LEU A 63 0.55 -0.81 10.76
C LEU A 63 -0.51 0.26 11.05
N ARG A 64 -0.62 0.60 12.34
CA ARG A 64 -1.50 1.65 12.87
C ARG A 64 -0.65 2.85 13.26
N ILE A 65 -0.99 4.02 12.74
CA ILE A 65 -0.27 5.27 12.99
C ILE A 65 -1.11 6.15 13.90
N THR A 66 -0.53 6.65 14.97
CA THR A 66 -1.17 7.69 15.78
C THR A 66 -1.04 9.03 15.08
N ASN A 67 -2.13 9.80 15.00
CA ASN A 67 -2.06 11.16 14.46
C ASN A 67 -1.10 12.01 15.33
N PRO A 68 -0.06 12.64 14.75
CA PRO A 68 0.91 13.41 15.53
C PRO A 68 0.31 14.67 16.17
N PHE A 69 -0.88 15.10 15.75
CA PHE A 69 -1.59 16.24 16.31
C PHE A 69 -2.63 15.78 17.36
N PRO A 70 -2.43 16.11 18.66
CA PRO A 70 -3.35 15.70 19.72
C PRO A 70 -4.71 16.40 19.59
N VAL A 71 -5.77 15.78 20.14
CA VAL A 71 -7.07 16.45 20.29
C VAL A 71 -6.95 17.52 21.37
N GLN A 72 -6.92 18.79 20.97
CA GLN A 72 -6.98 19.93 21.88
C GLN A 72 -8.37 20.57 21.79
N MET A 73 -9.11 20.47 22.88
CA MET A 73 -10.46 21.04 22.97
C MET A 73 -10.36 22.58 23.03
N GLY A 74 -11.08 23.27 22.15
CA GLY A 74 -11.13 24.73 22.11
C GLY A 74 -10.03 25.40 21.27
N ASP A 75 -9.16 24.63 20.62
CA ASP A 75 -8.15 25.16 19.68
C ASP A 75 -8.55 24.81 18.23
N PRO A 76 -9.08 25.78 17.46
CA PRO A 76 -9.53 25.53 16.09
C PRO A 76 -8.38 25.22 15.12
N ASP A 77 -7.19 25.77 15.35
CA ASP A 77 -6.02 25.56 14.49
C ASP A 77 -5.46 24.15 14.71
N ALA A 78 -5.40 23.70 15.96
CA ALA A 78 -5.02 22.32 16.28
C ALA A 78 -6.03 21.30 15.71
N ALA A 79 -7.34 21.61 15.79
CA ALA A 79 -8.38 20.76 15.22
C ALA A 79 -8.27 20.68 13.68
N TRP A 80 -8.01 21.81 13.02
CA TRP A 80 -7.78 21.84 11.58
C TRP A 80 -6.53 21.04 11.18
N ALA A 81 -5.39 21.29 11.84
CA ALA A 81 -4.12 20.62 11.54
C ALA A 81 -4.24 19.10 11.70
N ARG A 82 -4.94 18.66 12.75
CA ARG A 82 -5.23 17.24 12.98
C ARG A 82 -6.05 16.63 11.86
N GLY A 83 -7.11 17.31 11.42
CA GLY A 83 -7.97 16.85 10.32
C GLY A 83 -7.18 16.68 9.01
N VAL A 84 -6.39 17.68 8.65
CA VAL A 84 -5.54 17.65 7.45
C VAL A 84 -4.50 16.51 7.51
N ALA A 85 -3.88 16.32 8.67
CA ALA A 85 -2.90 15.24 8.86
C ALA A 85 -3.55 13.86 8.74
N GLU A 86 -4.73 13.66 9.33
CA GLU A 86 -5.47 12.40 9.26
C GLU A 86 -5.89 12.06 7.82
N GLU A 87 -6.39 13.06 7.10
CA GLU A 87 -6.76 12.92 5.68
C GLU A 87 -5.54 12.56 4.83
N SER A 88 -4.42 13.27 4.99
CA SER A 88 -3.17 13.02 4.28
C SER A 88 -2.63 11.60 4.54
N LEU A 89 -2.61 11.17 5.80
CA LEU A 89 -2.16 9.83 6.18
C LEU A 89 -3.06 8.73 5.58
N ARG A 90 -4.39 8.90 5.66
CA ARG A 90 -5.34 7.95 5.03
C ARG A 90 -5.23 7.94 3.52
N ALA A 91 -5.00 9.09 2.90
CA ALA A 91 -4.77 9.21 1.45
C ALA A 91 -3.49 8.48 1.00
N GLN A 92 -2.57 8.15 1.92
CA GLN A 92 -1.41 7.27 1.66
C GLN A 92 -1.71 5.78 1.88
N GLY A 93 -2.95 5.41 2.21
CA GLY A 93 -3.34 4.04 2.52
C GLY A 93 -2.91 3.57 3.90
N LEU A 94 -2.68 4.50 4.84
CA LEU A 94 -2.27 4.18 6.21
C LEU A 94 -3.50 4.14 7.13
N LYS A 95 -3.50 3.23 8.10
CA LYS A 95 -4.53 3.17 9.14
C LYS A 95 -4.17 4.13 10.27
N VAL A 96 -4.92 5.21 10.41
CA VAL A 96 -4.74 6.19 11.50
C VAL A 96 -5.60 5.79 12.70
N VAL A 97 -5.02 5.84 13.90
CA VAL A 97 -5.68 5.55 15.18
C VAL A 97 -5.53 6.70 16.16
N GLY A 98 -6.47 6.78 17.11
CA GLY A 98 -6.49 7.80 18.17
C GLY A 98 -6.92 9.14 17.65
#